data_AF-A0A3B1AH93-F1
#
_entry.id   AF-A0A3B1AH93-F1
#
_cell.length_a   1.000
_cell.length_b   1.000
_cell.length_c   1.000
_cell.angle_alpha   90.00
_cell.angle_beta   90.00
_cell.angle_gamma   90.00
#
_symmetry.space_group_name_H-M   'P 1'
#
loop_
_entity.id
_entity.type
_entity.pdbx_description
1 polymer ?
#
loop_
_entity_poly.entity_id
_entity_poly.type
_entity_poly.pdbx_seq_one_letter_code
_entity_poly.pdbx_strand_id
1 'polypeptide(L)'
;MTEHGKGETPLRLLLVLLLSVLAAGLSYAVLSLPLQAPGLSSHVAANLETSGVSNPVTAVLLNFRGYDTLLELGVLLLALLGVWSLGAVPERRESPAGPVLDMLSRLLVPLLILVAGYLLWVGTHAPGGAFQAGSVLAAAGVLL
;
A
#
# COMPACT_ATOMS: atom_id res chain seq x y z
N MET A 1 -7.18 -41.37 -19.20
CA MET A 1 -7.99 -41.86 -18.07
C MET A 1 -7.59 -41.07 -16.83
N THR A 2 -8.10 -39.85 -16.68
CA THR A 2 -8.17 -39.09 -15.42
C THR A 2 -9.30 -38.07 -15.59
N GLU A 3 -10.36 -38.25 -14.81
CA GLU A 3 -11.53 -37.38 -14.72
C GLU A 3 -11.11 -36.02 -14.12
N HIS A 4 -11.20 -34.92 -14.89
CA HIS A 4 -10.92 -33.55 -14.39
C HIS A 4 -12.07 -32.55 -14.67
N GLY A 5 -13.26 -33.00 -15.06
CA GLY A 5 -14.20 -32.15 -15.81
C GLY A 5 -15.46 -31.62 -15.12
N LYS A 6 -15.84 -32.06 -13.92
CA LYS A 6 -17.19 -31.77 -13.37
C LYS A 6 -17.26 -30.93 -12.09
N GLY A 7 -16.18 -30.86 -11.30
CA GLY A 7 -16.15 -30.09 -10.05
C GLY A 7 -15.80 -28.62 -10.22
N GLU A 8 -15.08 -28.25 -11.29
CA GLU A 8 -14.60 -26.87 -11.50
C GLU A 8 -15.64 -25.95 -12.15
N THR A 9 -16.59 -26.49 -12.90
CA THR A 9 -17.64 -25.71 -13.58
C THR A 9 -18.61 -25.00 -12.62
N PRO A 10 -19.16 -25.61 -11.55
CA PRO A 10 -20.05 -24.89 -10.62
C PRO A 10 -19.29 -23.84 -9.80
N LEU A 11 -18.05 -24.11 -9.40
CA LEU A 11 -17.22 -23.14 -8.69
C LEU A 11 -16.87 -21.94 -9.58
N ARG A 12 -16.49 -22.18 -10.85
CA ARG A 12 -16.23 -21.12 -11.82
C ARG A 12 -17.49 -20.29 -12.10
N LEU A 13 -18.65 -20.92 -12.25
CA LEU A 13 -19.92 -20.22 -12.45
C LEU A 13 -20.30 -19.38 -11.21
N LEU A 14 -20.09 -19.91 -10.01
CA LEU A 14 -20.29 -19.17 -8.76
C LEU A 14 -19.34 -17.97 -8.66
N LEU A 15 -18.06 -18.14 -8.99
CA LEU A 15 -17.08 -17.06 -9.00
C LEU A 15 -17.44 -15.98 -10.03
N VAL A 16 -17.79 -16.37 -11.26
CA VAL A 16 -18.22 -15.43 -12.29
C VAL A 16 -19.47 -14.67 -11.85
N LEU A 17 -20.44 -15.35 -11.23
CA LEU A 17 -21.63 -14.71 -10.68
C LEU A 17 -21.26 -13.71 -9.58
N LEU A 18 -20.46 -14.12 -8.58
CA LEU A 18 -20.02 -13.26 -7.49
C LEU A 18 -19.27 -12.02 -7.98
N LEU A 19 -18.32 -12.19 -8.91
CA LEU A 19 -17.57 -11.09 -9.50
C LEU A 19 -18.48 -10.16 -10.32
N SER A 20 -19.45 -10.72 -11.05
CA SER A 20 -20.40 -9.92 -11.84
C SER A 20 -21.34 -9.11 -10.95
N VAL A 21 -21.84 -9.70 -9.85
CA VAL A 21 -22.68 -9.03 -8.85
C VAL A 21 -21.88 -7.92 -8.17
N LEU A 22 -20.64 -8.20 -7.76
CA LEU A 22 -19.76 -7.18 -7.17
C LEU A 22 -19.51 -6.03 -8.15
N ALA A 23 -19.18 -6.33 -9.41
CA ALA A 23 -18.94 -5.33 -10.44
C ALA A 23 -20.19 -4.47 -10.73
N ALA A 24 -21.36 -5.10 -10.82
CA ALA A 24 -22.63 -4.39 -10.99
C ALA A 24 -22.95 -3.51 -9.78
N GLY A 25 -22.76 -4.02 -8.56
CA GLY A 25 -22.94 -3.27 -7.32
C GLY A 25 -22.02 -2.06 -7.22
N LEU A 26 -20.73 -2.23 -7.54
CA LEU A 26 -19.76 -1.13 -7.60
C LEU A 26 -20.12 -0.10 -8.67
N SER A 27 -20.51 -0.56 -9.86
CA SER A 27 -20.95 0.32 -10.95
C SER A 27 -22.18 1.13 -10.54
N TYR A 28 -23.16 0.49 -9.94
CA TYR A 28 -24.36 1.16 -9.41
C TYR A 28 -23.98 2.17 -8.32
N ALA A 29 -23.11 1.81 -7.37
CA ALA A 29 -22.67 2.72 -6.32
C ALA A 29 -21.99 3.97 -6.91
N VAL A 30 -21.10 3.80 -7.90
CA VAL A 30 -20.42 4.91 -8.60
C VAL A 30 -21.41 5.79 -9.34
N LEU A 31 -22.35 5.21 -10.09
CA LEU A 31 -23.38 5.95 -10.82
C LEU A 31 -24.39 6.64 -9.90
N SER A 32 -24.53 6.18 -8.66
CA SER A 32 -25.41 6.75 -7.64
C SER A 32 -24.74 7.84 -6.81
N LEU A 33 -23.45 8.12 -7.04
CA LEU A 33 -22.76 9.20 -6.34
C LEU A 33 -23.33 10.56 -6.75
N PRO A 34 -23.51 11.49 -5.80
CA PRO A 34 -23.90 12.85 -6.13
C PRO A 34 -22.80 13.53 -6.97
N LEU A 35 -23.21 14.28 -7.99
CA LEU A 35 -22.29 15.03 -8.88
C LEU A 35 -21.43 16.05 -8.12
N GLN A 36 -21.91 16.52 -6.97
CA GLN A 36 -21.21 17.46 -6.10
C GLN A 36 -21.42 17.01 -4.65
N ALA A 37 -20.36 16.49 -4.03
CA ALA A 37 -20.30 16.24 -2.60
C ALA A 37 -19.42 17.31 -1.94
N PRO A 38 -19.81 17.91 -0.82
CA PRO A 38 -18.90 18.72 -0.03
C PRO A 38 -17.74 17.83 0.43
N GLY A 39 -16.52 18.15 0.01
CA GLY A 39 -15.33 17.40 0.38
C GLY A 39 -14.97 17.58 1.86
N LEU A 40 -13.93 16.86 2.30
CA LEU A 40 -13.47 16.92 3.70
C LEU A 40 -12.76 18.23 4.08
N SER A 41 -12.50 19.13 3.14
CA SER A 41 -11.66 20.32 3.35
C SER A 41 -12.14 21.21 4.50
N SER A 42 -13.44 21.50 4.57
CA SER A 42 -14.01 22.33 5.64
C SER A 42 -13.97 21.65 7.01
N HIS A 43 -14.24 20.34 7.05
CA HIS A 43 -14.20 19.55 8.28
C HIS A 43 -12.77 19.37 8.81
N VAL A 44 -11.80 19.17 7.90
CA VAL A 44 -10.38 19.11 8.24
C VAL A 44 -9.91 20.44 8.76
N ALA A 45 -10.23 21.55 8.08
CA ALA A 45 -9.84 22.89 8.53
C ALA A 45 -10.39 23.22 9.93
N ALA A 46 -11.63 22.84 10.22
CA ALA A 46 -12.26 23.08 11.51
C ALA A 46 -11.69 22.24 12.67
N ASN A 47 -11.05 21.10 12.38
CA ASN A 47 -10.58 20.15 13.40
C ASN A 47 -9.07 19.86 13.27
N LEU A 48 -8.32 20.65 12.50
CA LEU A 48 -6.89 20.41 12.28
C LEU A 48 -6.10 20.56 13.59
N GLU A 49 -6.44 21.55 14.40
CA GLU A 49 -5.78 21.83 15.68
C GLU A 49 -5.94 20.67 16.68
N THR A 50 -7.07 19.95 16.64
CA THR A 50 -7.34 18.81 17.52
C THR A 50 -6.82 17.48 16.98
N SER A 51 -6.33 17.46 15.74
CA SER A 51 -5.89 16.26 15.02
C SER A 51 -4.51 15.73 15.44
N GLY A 52 -3.75 16.52 16.20
CA GLY A 52 -2.39 16.20 16.65
C GLY A 52 -1.29 16.42 15.59
N VAL A 53 -1.65 16.90 14.40
CA VAL A 53 -0.73 17.21 13.30
C VAL A 53 -1.10 18.55 12.66
N SER A 54 -0.13 19.29 12.12
CA SER A 54 -0.40 20.55 11.40
C SER A 54 -0.49 20.37 9.88
N ASN A 55 -0.06 19.21 9.36
CA ASN A 55 -0.21 18.88 7.95
C ASN A 55 -1.64 18.38 7.66
N PRO A 56 -2.44 19.08 6.85
CA PRO A 56 -3.83 18.70 6.56
C PRO A 56 -3.95 17.38 5.78
N VAL A 57 -2.97 17.03 4.95
CA VAL A 57 -2.97 15.74 4.23
C VAL A 57 -2.77 14.60 5.21
N THR A 58 -1.80 14.72 6.11
CA THR A 58 -1.56 13.72 7.17
C THR A 58 -2.75 13.62 8.11
N ALA A 59 -3.41 14.73 8.44
CA ALA A 59 -4.65 14.73 9.21
C ALA A 59 -5.75 13.95 8.49
N VAL A 60 -5.95 14.18 7.19
CA VAL A 60 -6.93 13.41 6.39
C VAL A 60 -6.63 11.93 6.44
N LEU A 61 -5.38 11.52 6.14
CA LEU A 61 -5.02 10.11 6.05
C LEU A 61 -5.14 9.39 7.40
N LEU A 62 -4.68 10.00 8.49
CA LEU A 62 -4.62 9.31 9.79
C LEU A 62 -5.88 9.49 10.65
N ASN A 63 -6.56 10.63 10.57
CA ASN A 63 -7.69 10.95 11.44
C ASN A 63 -9.05 10.83 10.74
N PHE A 64 -9.21 11.42 9.56
CA PHE A 64 -10.54 11.46 8.89
C PHE A 64 -10.78 10.24 8.00
N ARG A 65 -9.72 9.69 7.41
CA ARG A 65 -9.72 8.51 6.53
C ARG A 65 -8.77 7.43 7.05
N GLY A 66 -8.63 7.35 8.38
CA GLY A 66 -7.75 6.39 9.05
C GLY A 66 -8.02 4.94 8.67
N TYR A 67 -9.29 4.57 8.43
CA TYR A 67 -9.63 3.23 7.95
C TYR A 67 -9.10 2.94 6.55
N ASP A 68 -9.07 3.94 5.66
CA ASP A 68 -8.56 3.73 4.30
C ASP A 68 -7.05 3.49 4.33
N THR A 69 -6.30 4.23 5.15
CA THR A 69 -4.86 3.99 5.37
C THR A 69 -4.58 2.68 6.12
N LEU A 70 -5.42 2.29 7.08
CA LEU A 70 -5.31 1.00 7.77
C LEU A 70 -5.53 -0.17 6.80
N LEU A 71 -6.57 -0.08 5.96
CA LEU A 71 -6.88 -1.09 4.95
C LEU A 71 -5.84 -1.11 3.83
N GLU A 72 -5.23 0.02 3.48
CA GLU A 72 -4.06 0.06 2.59
C GLU A 72 -2.91 -0.79 3.14
N LEU A 73 -2.55 -0.63 4.41
CA LEU A 73 -1.54 -1.47 5.06
C LEU A 73 -2.00 -2.95 5.12
N GLY A 74 -3.29 -3.20 5.35
CA GLY A 74 -3.87 -4.54 5.30
C GLY A 74 -3.69 -5.21 3.93
N VAL A 75 -3.94 -4.48 2.84
CA VAL A 75 -3.73 -4.96 1.46
C VAL A 75 -2.24 -5.22 1.19
N LEU A 76 -1.34 -4.34 1.63
CA LEU A 76 0.11 -4.55 1.50
C LEU A 76 0.58 -5.79 2.26
N LEU A 77 0.08 -6.00 3.47
CA LEU A 77 0.37 -7.20 4.26
C LEU A 77 -0.14 -8.46 3.55
N LEU A 78 -1.37 -8.43 3.04
CA LEU A 78 -1.93 -9.55 2.27
C LEU A 78 -1.12 -9.83 1.00
N ALA A 79 -0.64 -8.80 0.31
CA ALA A 79 0.24 -8.96 -0.84
C ALA A 79 1.57 -9.63 -0.45
N LEU A 80 2.19 -9.20 0.65
CA LEU A 80 3.41 -9.80 1.18
C LEU A 80 3.20 -11.29 1.53
N LEU A 81 2.13 -11.59 2.29
CA LEU A 81 1.76 -12.96 2.64
C LEU A 81 1.45 -13.81 1.40
N GLY A 82 0.79 -13.23 0.40
CA GLY A 82 0.53 -13.87 -0.88
C GLY A 82 1.82 -14.27 -1.60
N VAL A 83 2.80 -13.36 -1.68
CA VAL A 83 4.13 -13.64 -2.25
C VAL A 83 4.85 -14.73 -1.46
N TRP A 84 4.86 -14.66 -0.13
CA TRP A 84 5.47 -15.70 0.72
C TRP A 84 4.80 -17.06 0.59
N SER A 85 3.48 -17.08 0.34
CA SER A 85 2.73 -18.32 0.13
C SER A 85 3.07 -19.03 -1.18
N LEU A 86 3.68 -18.35 -2.17
CA LEU A 86 4.09 -18.98 -3.43
C LEU A 86 5.31 -19.89 -3.30
N GLY A 87 5.96 -19.92 -2.12
CA GLY A 87 7.13 -20.74 -1.85
C GLY A 87 8.43 -20.11 -2.35
N ALA A 88 9.54 -20.85 -2.23
CA ALA A 88 10.85 -20.37 -2.61
C ALA A 88 10.95 -20.21 -4.14
N VAL A 89 11.28 -18.99 -4.58
CA VAL A 89 11.73 -18.76 -5.96
C VAL A 89 13.07 -19.50 -6.12
N PRO A 90 13.28 -20.24 -7.22
CA PRO A 90 14.56 -20.91 -7.46
C PRO A 90 15.70 -19.90 -7.29
N GLU A 91 16.70 -20.24 -6.47
CA GLU A 91 17.85 -19.37 -6.28
C GLU A 91 18.46 -19.05 -7.64
N ARG A 92 18.32 -17.79 -8.05
CA ARG A 92 19.07 -17.29 -9.19
C ARG A 92 20.49 -17.11 -8.69
N ARG A 93 21.46 -17.76 -9.34
CA ARG A 93 22.88 -17.48 -9.09
C ARG A 93 23.14 -16.01 -9.42
N GLU A 94 23.10 -15.18 -8.40
CA GLU A 94 23.48 -13.79 -8.53
C GLU A 94 24.99 -13.73 -8.71
N SER A 95 25.42 -12.92 -9.68
CA SER A 95 26.84 -12.59 -9.76
C SER A 95 27.19 -11.74 -8.54
N PRO A 96 28.37 -11.91 -7.93
CA PRO A 96 28.79 -11.08 -6.82
C PRO A 96 28.63 -9.61 -7.17
N ALA A 97 28.11 -8.81 -6.25
CA ALA A 97 28.00 -7.37 -6.43
C ALA A 97 29.38 -6.81 -6.84
N GLY A 98 29.41 -6.02 -7.92
CA GLY A 98 30.63 -5.34 -8.32
C GLY A 98 31.10 -4.38 -7.23
N PRO A 99 32.41 -4.07 -7.14
CA PRO A 99 32.96 -3.24 -6.06
C PRO A 99 32.32 -1.85 -5.96
N VAL A 100 31.80 -1.31 -7.07
CA VAL A 100 31.07 -0.04 -7.10
C VAL A 100 29.74 -0.16 -6.36
N LEU A 101 28.97 -1.24 -6.59
CA LEU A 101 27.67 -1.44 -5.95
C LEU A 101 27.83 -1.67 -4.44
N ASP A 102 28.85 -2.44 -4.02
CA ASP A 102 29.16 -2.65 -2.59
C ASP A 102 29.55 -1.33 -1.89
N MET A 103 30.36 -0.50 -2.54
CA MET A 103 30.73 0.81 -1.99
C MET A 103 29.53 1.76 -1.92
N LEU A 104 28.67 1.75 -2.94
CA LEU A 104 27.44 2.55 -2.97
C LEU A 104 26.44 2.09 -1.93
N SER A 105 26.22 0.78 -1.73
CA SER A 105 25.27 0.28 -0.73
C SER A 105 25.69 0.67 0.69
N ARG A 106 26.98 0.55 1.03
CA ARG A 106 27.54 0.99 2.32
C ARG A 106 27.34 2.47 2.62
N LEU A 107 27.29 3.31 1.59
CA LEU A 107 27.03 4.74 1.73
C LEU A 107 25.52 5.06 1.73
N LEU A 108 24.77 4.46 0.81
CA LEU A 108 23.37 4.79 0.57
C LEU A 108 22.44 4.20 1.62
N VAL A 109 22.65 2.97 2.08
CA VAL A 109 21.77 2.33 3.08
C VAL A 109 21.61 3.17 4.35
N PRO A 110 22.69 3.61 5.04
CA PRO A 110 22.52 4.44 6.24
C PRO A 110 21.85 5.80 5.93
N LEU A 111 22.17 6.39 4.77
CA LEU A 111 21.52 7.63 4.33
C LEU A 111 20.01 7.42 4.11
N LEU A 112 19.61 6.35 3.43
CA LEU A 112 18.20 6.02 3.17
C LEU A 112 17.44 5.77 4.47
N ILE A 113 18.05 5.11 5.46
CA ILE A 113 17.45 4.92 6.79
C ILE A 113 17.23 6.28 7.48
N LEU A 114 18.20 7.19 7.43
CA LEU A 114 18.05 8.54 7.98
C LEU A 114 16.95 9.33 7.26
N VAL A 115 16.91 9.25 5.93
CA VAL A 115 15.87 9.89 5.11
C VAL A 115 14.49 9.33 5.44
N ALA A 116 14.35 8.01 5.59
CA ALA A 116 13.09 7.39 5.99
C ALA A 116 12.63 7.91 7.37
N GLY A 117 13.53 7.97 8.36
CA GLY A 117 13.24 8.53 9.67
C GLY A 117 12.83 10.01 9.60
N TYR A 118 13.53 10.80 8.80
CA TYR A 118 13.21 12.20 8.56
C TYR A 118 11.83 12.38 7.90
N LEU A 119 11.52 11.62 6.84
CA LEU A 119 10.24 11.67 6.15
C LEU A 119 9.07 11.30 7.07
N LEU A 120 9.28 10.32 7.94
CA LEU A 120 8.28 9.92 8.94
C LEU A 120 8.02 11.06 9.93
N TRP A 121 9.08 11.67 10.46
CA TRP A 121 8.99 12.76 11.42
C TRP A 121 8.38 14.03 10.81
N VAL A 122 8.91 14.50 9.68
CA VAL A 122 8.51 15.75 9.03
C VAL A 122 7.08 15.70 8.50
N GLY A 123 6.57 14.50 8.20
CA GLY A 123 5.21 14.26 7.67
C GLY A 123 4.08 14.82 8.54
N THR A 124 4.33 15.02 9.83
CA THR A 124 3.37 15.63 10.76
C THR A 124 3.10 17.11 10.50
N HIS A 125 4.02 17.83 9.82
CA HIS A 125 3.91 19.28 9.61
C HIS A 125 4.19 19.74 8.18
N ALA A 126 4.84 18.91 7.35
CA ALA A 126 5.19 19.20 5.96
C ALA A 126 5.09 17.92 5.09
N PRO A 127 5.27 17.99 3.75
CA PRO A 127 5.20 16.82 2.89
C PRO A 127 6.16 15.71 3.34
N GLY A 128 5.61 14.51 3.51
CA GLY A 128 6.29 13.37 4.14
C GLY A 128 5.28 12.29 4.51
N GLY A 129 5.60 11.49 5.54
CA GLY A 129 4.68 10.55 6.19
C GLY A 129 5.12 9.09 6.09
N ALA A 130 4.31 8.22 6.69
CA ALA A 130 4.69 6.83 6.95
C ALA A 130 4.87 6.00 5.66
N PHE A 131 4.03 6.21 4.64
CA PHE A 131 4.14 5.46 3.39
C PHE A 131 5.42 5.77 2.61
N GLN A 132 5.78 7.06 2.50
CA GLN A 132 7.01 7.50 1.84
C GLN A 132 8.26 7.05 2.61
N ALA A 133 8.22 7.16 3.94
CA ALA A 133 9.28 6.62 4.79
C ALA A 133 9.43 5.10 4.61
N GLY A 134 8.31 4.38 4.58
CA GLY A 134 8.28 2.93 4.39
C GLY A 134 8.84 2.48 3.04
N SER A 135 8.52 3.19 1.94
CA SER A 135 9.05 2.86 0.62
C SER A 135 10.55 3.13 0.50
N VAL A 136 11.05 4.21 1.10
CA VAL A 136 12.50 4.49 1.17
C VAL A 136 13.22 3.43 2.01
N LEU A 137 12.64 3.03 3.14
CA LEU A 137 13.20 1.97 3.98
C LEU A 137 13.20 0.60 3.26
N ALA A 138 12.12 0.29 2.52
CA ALA A 138 12.06 -0.90 1.70
C ALA A 138 13.13 -0.89 0.59
N ALA A 139 13.36 0.27 -0.06
CA ALA A 139 14.44 0.42 -1.03
C ALA A 139 15.83 0.18 -0.42
N ALA A 140 16.05 0.63 0.83
CA ALA A 140 17.28 0.30 1.56
C ALA A 140 17.40 -1.21 1.81
N GLY A 141 16.30 -1.90 2.14
CA GLY A 141 16.26 -3.35 2.30
C GLY A 141 16.51 -4.13 1.01
N VAL A 142 16.09 -3.60 -0.15
CA VAL A 142 16.37 -4.18 -1.48
C VAL A 142 17.83 -3.99 -1.90
N LEU A 143 18.47 -2.92 -1.41
CA LEU A 143 19.87 -2.61 -1.73
C LEU A 143 20.87 -3.47 -0.93
N LEU A 144 20.41 -4.10 0.16
CA LEU A 144 21.17 -5.03 1.01
C LEU A 144 21.17 -6.44 0.44
#